data_AF-A0A8H8SKG5-F1
#
_entry.id   AF-A0A8H8SKG5-F1
#
_cell.length_a   1.000
_cell.length_b   1.000
_cell.length_c   1.000
_cell.angle_alpha   90.00
_cell.angle_beta   90.00
_cell.angle_gamma   90.00
#
_symmetry.space_group_name_H-M   'P 1'
#
loop_
_entity.id
_entity.type
_entity.pdbx_description
1 polymer ?
#
loop_
_entity_poly.entity_id
_entity_poly.type
_entity_poly.pdbx_seq_one_letter_code
_entity_poly.pdbx_strand_id
1 'polypeptide(L)'
;MIAVVGLTVLSRKFTEQELRHTLDLLNSIPRPLSPTLPPSPPASPAPPSQRRRITPETDHASTSSAQDSPAAPPRRPALTPAELARIVPVYKERAKLFKRSGDSRKRTELRSSRLGLMELTDSVLHFAYVFWAEDRQRSHRGSVYSFVEVNTWRTLEGLVSACKIGWSKDNDPAARGLYGMLILLEALVLNKMTFFHMSHIREATKGLIIQPPAQNPSPSNLNANPNAGTTPNPNAAGTPNHPTPPSHVPSPAPTTSRSPVPPAQTTQQQQQPPSHRPLPEFYLPNILKHSGQYIQSQLAIANAHALLNASFMHAHFPRTHSICMNTTLGALEEATGDAGFVRLSDDGMEVDLDACVRGEGLWAWPILSGAGMAHLVGFGRSLLWEYGLTRGGYRGAEGMNMDY
;
A
#
# COMPACT_ATOMS: atom_id res chain seq x y z
N MET A 1 -7.65 13.19 -36.99
CA MET A 1 -6.61 12.16 -37.15
C MET A 1 -5.51 12.46 -36.13
N ILE A 2 -5.52 11.76 -34.99
CA ILE A 2 -4.45 11.87 -33.99
C ILE A 2 -3.54 10.67 -34.25
N ALA A 3 -2.30 10.94 -34.65
CA ALA A 3 -1.29 9.92 -34.86
C ALA A 3 -0.98 9.24 -33.52
N VAL A 4 -1.40 7.98 -33.38
CA VAL A 4 -0.95 7.10 -32.30
C VAL A 4 0.51 6.78 -32.59
N VAL A 5 1.42 7.51 -31.97
CA VAL A 5 2.84 7.14 -31.93
C VAL A 5 2.93 5.86 -31.13
N GLY A 6 2.98 4.73 -31.83
CA GLY A 6 3.29 3.43 -31.25
C GLY A 6 4.69 3.50 -30.65
N LEU A 7 4.75 3.65 -29.32
CA LEU A 7 5.92 3.32 -28.53
C LEU A 7 6.11 1.80 -28.58
N THR A 8 6.65 1.31 -29.70
CA THR A 8 7.38 0.05 -29.70
C THR A 8 8.60 0.28 -28.83
N VAL A 9 8.47 -0.03 -27.53
CA VAL A 9 9.61 -0.21 -26.64
C VAL A 9 10.36 -1.41 -27.19
N LEU A 10 11.30 -1.13 -28.11
CA LEU A 10 12.33 -2.08 -28.50
C LEU A 10 12.99 -2.50 -27.19
N SER A 11 12.84 -3.78 -26.84
CA SER A 11 13.48 -4.43 -25.70
C SER A 11 15.00 -4.38 -25.90
N ARG A 12 15.60 -3.21 -25.68
CA ARG A 12 17.06 -3.05 -25.64
C ARG A 12 17.54 -3.84 -24.43
N LYS A 13 18.30 -4.89 -24.70
CA LYS A 13 19.00 -5.63 -23.65
C LYS A 13 20.03 -4.68 -23.06
N PHE A 14 19.79 -4.23 -21.83
CA PHE A 14 20.78 -3.47 -21.09
C PHE A 14 21.95 -4.38 -20.76
N THR A 15 23.16 -3.89 -20.97
CA THR A 15 24.38 -4.56 -20.52
C THR A 15 24.51 -4.43 -19.00
N GLU A 16 25.23 -5.36 -18.36
CA GLU A 16 25.44 -5.32 -16.90
C GLU A 16 26.07 -4.00 -16.44
N GLN A 17 26.96 -3.43 -17.24
CA GLN A 17 27.59 -2.13 -16.96
C GLN A 17 26.59 -0.98 -17.03
N GLU A 18 25.72 -0.94 -18.05
CA GLU A 18 24.65 0.08 -18.13
C GLU A 18 23.69 -0.05 -16.94
N LEU A 19 23.40 -1.27 -16.49
CA LEU A 19 22.54 -1.54 -15.34
C LEU A 19 23.14 -1.10 -14.01
N ARG A 20 24.42 -1.42 -13.78
CA ARG A 20 25.16 -0.93 -12.61
C ARG A 20 25.24 0.60 -12.61
N HIS A 21 25.49 1.21 -13.77
CA HIS A 21 25.49 2.66 -13.91
C HIS A 21 24.10 3.28 -13.64
N THR A 22 23.03 2.63 -14.07
CA THR A 22 21.65 3.09 -13.81
C THR A 22 21.27 2.96 -12.33
N LEU A 23 21.70 1.88 -11.67
CA LEU A 23 21.51 1.69 -10.23
C LEU A 23 22.35 2.67 -9.40
N ASP A 24 23.58 2.98 -9.84
CA ASP A 24 24.42 4.03 -9.24
C ASP A 24 23.82 5.43 -9.47
N LEU A 25 23.21 5.68 -10.63
CA LEU A 25 22.43 6.90 -10.88
C LEU A 25 21.27 7.02 -9.89
N LEU A 26 20.53 5.94 -9.64
CA LEU A 26 19.45 5.94 -8.64
C LEU A 26 19.95 6.17 -7.21
N ASN A 27 21.16 5.72 -6.89
CA ASN A 27 21.81 5.98 -5.59
C ASN A 27 22.46 7.38 -5.49
N SER A 28 22.77 8.02 -6.61
CA SER A 28 23.44 9.33 -6.68
C SER A 28 22.49 10.51 -6.95
N ILE A 29 21.20 10.25 -7.19
CA ILE A 29 20.17 11.30 -7.14
C ILE A 29 20.23 11.90 -5.72
N PRO A 30 20.67 13.16 -5.56
CA PRO A 30 20.69 13.81 -4.26
C PRO A 30 19.26 13.76 -3.74
N ARG A 31 19.08 13.25 -2.51
CA ARG A 31 17.78 13.36 -1.83
C ARG A 31 17.32 14.81 -1.98
N PRO A 32 16.11 15.08 -2.51
CA PRO A 32 15.63 16.44 -2.63
C PRO A 32 15.76 17.07 -1.24
N LEU A 33 16.48 18.21 -1.19
CA LEU A 33 16.63 18.97 0.03
C LEU A 33 15.23 19.17 0.61
N SER A 34 15.04 18.83 1.90
CA SER A 34 13.79 19.08 2.59
C SER A 34 13.36 20.51 2.29
N PRO A 35 12.12 20.76 1.87
CA PRO A 35 11.69 22.10 1.51
C PRO A 35 11.94 23.02 2.71
N THR A 36 12.92 23.90 2.59
CA THR A 36 13.16 24.95 3.57
C THR A 36 11.96 25.87 3.50
N LEU A 37 10.98 25.65 4.36
CA LEU A 37 9.81 26.51 4.45
C LEU A 37 10.31 27.93 4.72
N PRO A 38 9.88 28.93 3.91
CA PRO A 38 10.18 30.32 4.25
C PRO A 38 9.65 30.61 5.66
N PRO A 39 10.36 31.43 6.45
CA PRO A 39 9.88 31.82 7.78
C PRO A 39 8.46 32.35 7.65
N SER A 40 7.55 31.78 8.44
CA SER A 40 6.14 32.14 8.40
C SER A 40 5.99 33.66 8.58
N PRO A 41 5.15 34.33 7.77
CA PRO A 41 4.91 35.74 7.94
C PRO A 41 4.40 36.02 9.36
N PRO A 42 4.75 37.18 9.97
CA PRO A 42 4.28 37.53 11.30
C PRO A 42 2.75 37.46 11.35
N ALA A 43 2.24 36.77 12.37
CA ALA A 43 0.81 36.58 12.58
C ALA A 43 0.09 37.92 12.52
N SER A 44 -0.86 38.05 11.58
CA SER A 44 -1.70 39.24 11.49
C SER A 44 -2.54 39.36 12.77
N PRO A 45 -2.74 40.58 13.31
CA PRO A 45 -3.53 40.78 14.51
C PRO A 45 -4.95 40.28 14.29
N ALA A 46 -5.45 39.45 15.21
CA ALA A 46 -6.82 38.99 15.18
C ALA A 46 -7.80 40.19 15.23
N PRO A 47 -8.87 40.20 14.42
CA PRO A 47 -9.84 41.28 14.44
C PRO A 47 -10.57 41.33 15.80
N PRO A 48 -10.93 42.53 16.27
CA PRO A 48 -11.55 42.71 17.57
C PRO A 48 -12.91 42.00 17.62
N SER A 49 -13.04 41.10 18.61
CA SER A 49 -14.29 40.44 18.99
C SER A 49 -15.38 41.48 19.21
N GLN A 50 -16.34 41.54 18.28
CA GLN A 50 -17.55 42.33 18.47
C GLN A 50 -18.39 41.68 19.56
N ARG A 51 -18.27 42.24 20.76
CA ARG A 51 -19.08 41.95 21.93
C ARG A 51 -20.55 42.27 21.60
N ARG A 52 -21.31 41.26 21.20
CA ARG A 52 -22.76 41.37 20.99
C ARG A 52 -23.42 41.84 22.29
N ARG A 53 -24.09 42.99 22.18
CA ARG A 53 -24.97 43.59 23.17
C ARG A 53 -26.17 42.66 23.36
N ILE A 54 -26.29 42.09 24.56
CA ILE A 54 -27.47 41.33 24.99
C ILE A 54 -28.54 42.36 25.36
N THR A 55 -29.66 42.35 24.63
CA THR A 55 -30.93 42.98 25.05
C THR A 55 -31.81 41.93 25.71
N PRO A 56 -32.50 42.25 26.81
CA PRO A 56 -33.42 41.31 27.46
C PRO A 56 -34.82 41.38 26.83
N GLU A 57 -35.45 40.20 26.82
CA GLU A 57 -36.91 39.94 26.85
C GLU A 57 -37.78 40.39 25.68
N THR A 58 -38.28 39.42 24.91
CA THR A 58 -39.73 39.19 24.82
C THR A 58 -40.00 37.73 24.44
N ASP A 59 -40.83 37.08 25.25
CA ASP A 59 -41.33 35.73 25.04
C ASP A 59 -42.08 35.57 23.71
N HIS A 60 -41.81 34.46 23.01
CA HIS A 60 -42.72 33.59 22.25
C HIS A 60 -42.04 32.98 21.00
N ALA A 61 -42.37 31.71 20.77
CA ALA A 61 -42.02 30.87 19.62
C ALA A 61 -40.62 30.22 19.62
N SER A 62 -40.54 29.11 20.34
CA SER A 62 -39.62 28.00 20.11
C SER A 62 -39.53 27.61 18.63
N THR A 63 -38.51 28.13 17.94
CA THR A 63 -38.07 27.61 16.64
C THR A 63 -36.62 27.18 16.80
N SER A 64 -36.44 25.90 17.10
CA SER A 64 -35.15 25.22 17.19
C SER A 64 -34.53 25.13 15.79
N SER A 65 -33.80 26.17 15.37
CA SER A 65 -32.90 26.10 14.24
C SER A 65 -31.55 25.51 14.69
N ALA A 66 -31.59 24.23 15.07
CA ALA A 66 -30.40 23.41 15.06
C ALA A 66 -29.99 23.28 13.58
N GLN A 67 -28.88 23.89 13.22
CA GLN A 67 -28.20 23.60 11.96
C GLN A 67 -27.78 22.13 12.01
N ASP A 68 -28.65 21.25 11.50
CA ASP A 68 -28.35 19.87 11.16
C ASP A 68 -27.28 19.88 10.06
N SER A 69 -26.02 20.05 10.47
CA SER A 69 -24.92 19.56 9.66
C SER A 69 -25.11 18.05 9.61
N PRO A 70 -25.37 17.45 8.42
CA PRO A 70 -25.60 16.02 8.33
C PRO A 70 -24.38 15.32 8.94
N ALA A 71 -24.59 14.61 10.04
CA ALA A 71 -23.54 13.87 10.71
C ALA A 71 -22.87 12.97 9.68
N ALA A 72 -21.54 13.11 9.52
CA ALA A 72 -20.79 12.28 8.60
C ALA A 72 -21.12 10.81 8.89
N PRO A 73 -21.43 10.00 7.85
CA PRO A 73 -21.84 8.63 8.05
C PRO A 73 -20.79 7.89 8.88
N PRO A 74 -21.21 7.12 9.90
CA PRO A 74 -20.27 6.44 10.80
C PRO A 74 -19.35 5.54 9.97
N ARG A 75 -18.04 5.73 10.13
CA ARG A 75 -17.04 4.88 9.50
C ARG A 75 -17.28 3.43 9.94
N ARG A 76 -17.35 2.50 8.99
CA ARG A 76 -17.43 1.08 9.33
C ARG A 76 -16.12 0.64 10.00
N PRO A 77 -16.18 -0.09 11.12
CA PRO A 77 -15.01 -0.69 11.72
C PRO A 77 -14.38 -1.71 10.76
N ALA A 78 -13.13 -2.09 11.03
CA ALA A 78 -12.41 -3.04 10.21
C ALA A 78 -12.72 -4.50 10.52
N LEU A 79 -12.77 -5.35 9.48
CA LEU A 79 -13.16 -6.75 9.65
C LEU A 79 -12.13 -7.42 10.52
N THR A 80 -12.61 -8.05 11.57
CA THR A 80 -11.79 -8.97 12.35
C THR A 80 -11.40 -10.18 11.49
N PRO A 81 -10.29 -10.86 11.79
CA PRO A 81 -9.92 -12.10 11.12
C PRO A 81 -11.01 -13.18 11.14
N ALA A 82 -11.84 -13.19 12.19
CA ALA A 82 -12.96 -14.11 12.33
C ALA A 82 -14.11 -13.78 11.36
N GLU A 83 -14.38 -12.50 11.14
CA GLU A 83 -15.37 -12.08 10.15
C GLU A 83 -14.89 -12.34 8.73
N LEU A 84 -13.61 -12.02 8.42
CA LEU A 84 -12.97 -12.39 7.15
C LEU A 84 -13.10 -13.88 6.88
N ALA A 85 -12.81 -14.73 7.87
CA ALA A 85 -12.95 -16.19 7.75
C ALA A 85 -14.38 -16.63 7.40
N ARG A 86 -15.39 -15.89 7.88
CA ARG A 86 -16.81 -16.16 7.63
C ARG A 86 -17.24 -15.74 6.23
N ILE A 87 -16.76 -14.58 5.75
CA ILE A 87 -17.20 -14.00 4.48
C ILE A 87 -16.46 -14.56 3.25
N VAL A 88 -15.19 -14.96 3.39
CA VAL A 88 -14.37 -15.54 2.31
C VAL A 88 -15.08 -16.69 1.59
N PRO A 89 -15.62 -17.74 2.26
CA PRO A 89 -16.29 -18.83 1.56
C PRO A 89 -17.54 -18.37 0.80
N VAL A 90 -18.30 -17.41 1.35
CA VAL A 90 -19.52 -16.87 0.72
C VAL A 90 -19.18 -16.19 -0.60
N TYR A 91 -18.21 -15.26 -0.59
CA TYR A 91 -17.82 -14.56 -1.81
C TYR A 91 -17.10 -15.46 -2.81
N LYS A 92 -16.39 -16.50 -2.34
CA LYS A 92 -15.75 -17.50 -3.20
C LYS A 92 -16.76 -18.35 -3.95
N GLU A 93 -17.84 -18.78 -3.29
CA GLU A 93 -18.93 -19.51 -3.94
C GLU A 93 -19.69 -18.62 -4.93
N ARG A 94 -19.96 -17.36 -4.58
CA ARG A 94 -20.54 -16.38 -5.50
C ARG A 94 -19.66 -16.18 -6.74
N ALA A 95 -18.35 -16.01 -6.57
CA ALA A 95 -17.40 -15.88 -7.68
C ALA A 95 -17.49 -17.07 -8.64
N LYS A 96 -17.48 -18.30 -8.10
CA LYS A 96 -17.61 -19.52 -8.91
C LYS A 96 -18.97 -19.60 -9.63
N LEU A 97 -20.06 -19.20 -8.96
CA LEU A 97 -21.39 -19.17 -9.55
C LEU A 97 -21.43 -18.21 -10.75
N PHE A 98 -20.96 -16.98 -10.56
CA PHE A 98 -20.88 -15.98 -11.61
C PHE A 98 -19.97 -16.42 -12.76
N LYS A 99 -18.82 -17.05 -12.45
CA LYS A 99 -17.94 -17.58 -13.48
C LYS A 99 -18.64 -18.63 -14.34
N ARG A 100 -19.30 -19.62 -13.70
CA ARG A 100 -20.01 -20.69 -14.41
C ARG A 100 -21.16 -20.15 -15.26
N SER A 101 -21.95 -19.24 -14.70
CA SER A 101 -23.05 -18.59 -15.42
C SER A 101 -22.52 -17.80 -16.62
N GLY A 102 -21.51 -16.94 -16.39
CA GLY A 102 -20.93 -16.12 -17.45
C GLY A 102 -20.27 -16.94 -18.56
N ASP A 103 -19.54 -18.00 -18.21
CA ASP A 103 -18.95 -18.96 -19.16
C ASP A 103 -20.02 -19.72 -19.95
N SER A 104 -21.19 -20.00 -19.35
CA SER A 104 -22.31 -20.65 -20.01
C SER A 104 -22.98 -19.69 -21.01
N ARG A 105 -23.25 -18.46 -20.61
CA ARG A 105 -23.90 -17.45 -21.46
C ARG A 105 -23.02 -16.93 -22.59
N LYS A 106 -21.70 -16.89 -22.37
CA LYS A 106 -20.74 -16.53 -23.43
C LYS A 106 -20.75 -17.53 -24.60
N ARG A 107 -21.19 -18.77 -24.36
CA ARG A 107 -21.33 -19.81 -25.39
C ARG A 107 -22.69 -19.78 -26.10
N THR A 108 -23.64 -18.99 -25.63
CA THR A 108 -24.98 -18.82 -26.22
C THR A 108 -25.06 -17.52 -27.04
N GLU A 109 -26.26 -17.14 -27.51
CA GLU A 109 -26.52 -16.01 -28.41
C GLU A 109 -25.85 -14.65 -28.07
N LEU A 110 -25.76 -13.74 -29.05
CA LEU A 110 -25.12 -12.42 -28.91
C LEU A 110 -25.64 -11.57 -27.73
N ARG A 111 -26.96 -11.50 -27.49
CA ARG A 111 -27.52 -10.76 -26.33
C ARG A 111 -27.10 -11.38 -24.99
N SER A 112 -27.01 -12.70 -24.92
CA SER A 112 -26.49 -13.39 -23.73
C SER A 112 -24.98 -13.20 -23.54
N SER A 113 -24.23 -12.84 -24.59
CA SER A 113 -22.78 -12.59 -24.50
C SER A 113 -22.45 -11.38 -23.61
N ARG A 114 -23.19 -10.26 -23.72
CA ARG A 114 -22.96 -9.08 -22.88
C ARG A 114 -23.29 -9.35 -21.42
N LEU A 115 -24.42 -10.01 -21.15
CA LEU A 115 -24.76 -10.44 -19.79
C LEU A 115 -23.70 -11.41 -19.23
N GLY A 116 -23.25 -12.37 -20.05
CA GLY A 116 -22.19 -13.28 -19.65
C GLY A 116 -20.89 -12.55 -19.31
N LEU A 117 -20.54 -11.50 -20.05
CA LEU A 117 -19.39 -10.65 -19.76
C LEU A 117 -19.54 -9.87 -18.46
N MET A 118 -20.75 -9.40 -18.15
CA MET A 118 -21.05 -8.77 -16.86
C MET A 118 -20.90 -9.75 -15.69
N GLU A 119 -21.45 -10.97 -15.81
CA GLU A 119 -21.30 -12.02 -14.80
C GLU A 119 -19.82 -12.42 -14.61
N LEU A 120 -19.06 -12.55 -15.71
CA LEU A 120 -17.61 -12.79 -15.62
C LEU A 120 -16.88 -11.64 -14.93
N THR A 121 -17.30 -10.39 -15.16
CA THR A 121 -16.75 -9.22 -14.48
C THR A 121 -17.07 -9.24 -12.98
N ASP A 122 -18.29 -9.58 -12.59
CA ASP A 122 -18.64 -9.70 -11.16
C ASP A 122 -17.88 -10.86 -10.51
N SER A 123 -17.67 -11.98 -11.23
CA SER A 123 -16.79 -13.08 -10.79
C SER A 123 -15.36 -12.60 -10.51
N VAL A 124 -14.78 -11.80 -11.41
CA VAL A 124 -13.44 -11.21 -11.23
C VAL A 124 -13.37 -10.38 -9.95
N LEU A 125 -14.35 -9.50 -9.74
CA LEU A 125 -14.42 -8.61 -8.59
C LEU A 125 -14.55 -9.40 -7.28
N HIS A 126 -15.34 -10.48 -7.26
CA HIS A 126 -15.44 -11.35 -6.10
C HIS A 126 -14.15 -12.12 -5.82
N PHE A 127 -13.50 -12.70 -6.83
CA PHE A 127 -12.22 -13.38 -6.62
C PHE A 127 -11.13 -12.41 -6.12
N ALA A 128 -11.07 -11.20 -6.67
CA ALA A 128 -10.15 -10.17 -6.21
C ALA A 128 -10.35 -9.84 -4.72
N TYR A 129 -11.61 -9.72 -4.28
CA TYR A 129 -11.95 -9.48 -2.89
C TYR A 129 -11.61 -10.67 -1.98
N VAL A 130 -11.93 -11.89 -2.43
CA VAL A 130 -11.57 -13.13 -1.71
C VAL A 130 -10.06 -13.21 -1.50
N PHE A 131 -9.26 -12.94 -2.53
CA PHE A 131 -7.79 -13.02 -2.43
C PHE A 131 -7.23 -11.91 -1.53
N TRP A 132 -7.80 -10.70 -1.58
CA TRP A 132 -7.47 -9.65 -0.63
C TRP A 132 -7.82 -10.03 0.81
N ALA A 133 -9.01 -10.60 1.05
CA ALA A 133 -9.46 -11.01 2.37
C ALA A 133 -8.61 -12.16 2.96
N GLU A 134 -8.27 -13.15 2.13
CA GLU A 134 -7.37 -14.25 2.50
C GLU A 134 -5.95 -13.72 2.84
N ASP A 135 -5.43 -12.76 2.07
CA ASP A 135 -4.14 -12.09 2.38
C ASP A 135 -4.16 -11.37 3.73
N ARG A 136 -5.24 -10.62 3.99
CA ARG A 136 -5.41 -9.89 5.24
C ARG A 136 -5.53 -10.84 6.43
N GLN A 137 -6.32 -11.90 6.28
CA GLN A 137 -6.47 -12.93 7.31
C GLN A 137 -5.13 -13.60 7.67
N ARG A 138 -4.28 -13.88 6.68
CA ARG A 138 -2.94 -14.47 6.92
C ARG A 138 -1.98 -13.48 7.55
N SER A 139 -2.02 -12.22 7.12
CA SER A 139 -1.17 -11.14 7.67
C SER A 139 -1.38 -10.93 9.17
N HIS A 140 -2.60 -11.09 9.67
CA HIS A 140 -2.91 -10.99 11.11
C HIS A 140 -2.26 -12.09 11.97
N ARG A 141 -1.82 -13.21 11.39
CA ARG A 141 -1.17 -14.31 12.14
C ARG A 141 0.31 -14.05 12.44
N GLY A 142 0.80 -12.83 12.23
CA GLY A 142 2.19 -12.44 12.50
C GLY A 142 3.22 -12.99 11.52
N SER A 143 2.80 -13.79 10.53
CA SER A 143 3.68 -14.22 9.46
C SER A 143 3.73 -13.12 8.40
N VAL A 144 4.79 -12.33 8.46
CA VAL A 144 5.11 -11.26 7.49
C VAL A 144 5.22 -11.81 6.05
N TYR A 145 5.33 -13.14 5.89
CA TYR A 145 5.51 -13.82 4.61
C TYR A 145 4.34 -14.76 4.23
N SER A 146 3.29 -14.84 5.04
CA SER A 146 2.12 -15.65 4.67
C SER A 146 1.17 -14.83 3.82
N PHE A 147 1.44 -14.83 2.51
CA PHE A 147 0.52 -14.29 1.51
C PHE A 147 -0.20 -15.43 0.81
N VAL A 148 -1.34 -15.13 0.21
CA VAL A 148 -1.97 -15.92 -0.84
C VAL A 148 -0.91 -16.18 -1.91
N GLU A 149 -0.87 -17.41 -2.40
CA GLU A 149 0.16 -17.83 -3.35
C GLU A 149 0.13 -16.91 -4.58
N VAL A 150 1.32 -16.52 -5.06
CA VAL A 150 1.46 -15.71 -6.29
C VAL A 150 0.72 -16.36 -7.47
N ASN A 151 0.66 -17.70 -7.50
CA ASN A 151 -0.08 -18.44 -8.51
C ASN A 151 -1.59 -18.15 -8.48
N THR A 152 -2.18 -17.93 -7.30
CA THR A 152 -3.59 -17.56 -7.16
C THR A 152 -3.85 -16.18 -7.78
N TRP A 153 -3.00 -15.20 -7.50
CA TRP A 153 -3.08 -13.87 -8.14
C TRP A 153 -2.90 -13.93 -9.66
N ARG A 154 -2.03 -14.82 -10.15
CA ARG A 154 -1.86 -15.07 -11.60
C ARG A 154 -3.11 -15.67 -12.26
N THR A 155 -3.90 -16.48 -11.55
CA THR A 155 -5.18 -16.97 -12.11
C THR A 155 -6.20 -15.84 -12.28
N LEU A 156 -6.21 -14.85 -11.37
CA LEU A 156 -7.03 -13.65 -11.50
C LEU A 156 -6.63 -12.81 -12.72
N GLU A 157 -5.32 -12.62 -12.94
CA GLU A 157 -4.79 -11.90 -14.11
C GLU A 157 -5.34 -12.48 -15.43
N GLY A 158 -5.34 -13.81 -15.57
CA GLY A 158 -5.89 -14.49 -16.74
C GLY A 158 -7.39 -14.22 -16.93
N LEU A 159 -8.17 -14.22 -15.84
CA LEU A 159 -9.61 -13.94 -15.89
C LEU A 159 -9.90 -12.46 -16.21
N VAL A 160 -9.14 -11.54 -15.64
CA VAL A 160 -9.19 -10.09 -15.95
C VAL A 160 -8.89 -9.86 -17.43
N SER A 161 -7.84 -10.50 -17.96
CA SER A 161 -7.46 -10.41 -19.37
C SER A 161 -8.59 -10.88 -20.30
N ALA A 162 -9.23 -12.00 -19.99
CA ALA A 162 -10.38 -12.50 -20.75
C ALA A 162 -11.56 -11.52 -20.74
N CYS A 163 -11.85 -10.86 -19.61
CA CYS A 163 -12.90 -9.86 -19.52
C CYS A 163 -12.55 -8.59 -20.31
N LYS A 164 -11.31 -8.10 -20.21
CA LYS A 164 -10.83 -6.93 -20.97
C LYS A 164 -11.01 -7.11 -22.48
N ILE A 165 -10.66 -8.30 -23.01
CA ILE A 165 -10.84 -8.62 -24.44
C ILE A 165 -12.32 -8.57 -24.85
N GLY A 166 -13.23 -8.95 -23.94
CA GLY A 166 -14.67 -8.81 -24.15
C GLY A 166 -15.08 -7.34 -24.22
N TRP A 167 -14.72 -6.56 -23.20
CA TRP A 167 -15.12 -5.16 -23.09
C TRP A 167 -14.49 -4.26 -24.14
N SER A 168 -13.28 -4.57 -24.62
CA SER A 168 -12.62 -3.81 -25.68
C SER A 168 -13.32 -3.93 -27.05
N LYS A 169 -14.20 -4.92 -27.21
CA LYS A 169 -14.99 -5.13 -28.44
C LYS A 169 -16.40 -4.54 -28.32
N ASP A 170 -16.79 -4.08 -27.14
CA ASP A 170 -18.10 -3.47 -26.94
C ASP A 170 -18.06 -2.01 -27.42
N ASN A 171 -19.05 -1.63 -28.24
CA ASN A 171 -19.13 -0.30 -28.83
C ASN A 171 -19.88 0.71 -27.93
N ASP A 172 -20.48 0.29 -26.80
CA ASP A 172 -21.08 1.23 -25.86
C ASP A 172 -19.99 2.12 -25.22
N PRO A 173 -20.09 3.46 -25.33
CA PRO A 173 -19.15 4.37 -24.67
C PRO A 173 -18.99 4.10 -23.17
N ALA A 174 -20.04 3.68 -22.46
CA ALA A 174 -19.98 3.37 -21.04
C ALA A 174 -19.17 2.08 -20.75
N ALA A 175 -19.11 1.14 -21.69
CA ALA A 175 -18.28 -0.08 -21.56
C ALA A 175 -16.79 0.25 -21.38
N ARG A 176 -16.34 1.41 -21.90
CA ARG A 176 -15.00 1.96 -21.68
C ARG A 176 -14.68 2.15 -20.19
N GLY A 177 -15.68 2.47 -19.36
CA GLY A 177 -15.50 2.58 -17.91
C GLY A 177 -15.17 1.23 -17.26
N LEU A 178 -15.91 0.17 -17.62
CA LEU A 178 -15.62 -1.19 -17.15
C LEU A 178 -14.26 -1.69 -17.65
N TYR A 179 -13.90 -1.37 -18.89
CA TYR A 179 -12.59 -1.65 -19.43
C TYR A 179 -11.47 -0.93 -18.66
N GLY A 180 -11.64 0.37 -18.37
CA GLY A 180 -10.69 1.16 -17.57
C GLY A 180 -10.54 0.61 -16.15
N MET A 181 -11.63 0.21 -15.51
CA MET A 181 -11.61 -0.43 -14.19
C MET A 181 -10.86 -1.76 -14.21
N LEU A 182 -11.03 -2.59 -15.25
CA LEU A 182 -10.29 -3.85 -15.37
C LEU A 182 -8.80 -3.64 -15.64
N ILE A 183 -8.41 -2.58 -16.36
CA ILE A 183 -6.99 -2.17 -16.48
C ILE A 183 -6.45 -1.79 -15.10
N LEU A 184 -7.20 -1.02 -14.32
CA LEU A 184 -6.80 -0.63 -12.97
C LEU A 184 -6.61 -1.88 -12.09
N LEU A 185 -7.53 -2.85 -12.15
CA LEU A 185 -7.45 -4.09 -11.40
C LEU A 185 -6.24 -4.94 -11.79
N GLU A 186 -6.00 -5.15 -13.08
CA GLU A 186 -4.80 -5.84 -13.56
C GLU A 186 -3.53 -5.15 -13.05
N ALA A 187 -3.47 -3.83 -13.12
CA ALA A 187 -2.32 -3.06 -12.67
C ALA A 187 -2.08 -3.23 -11.16
N LEU A 188 -3.12 -3.20 -10.33
CA LEU A 188 -2.98 -3.45 -8.90
C LEU A 188 -2.57 -4.89 -8.58
N VAL A 189 -3.09 -5.87 -9.32
CA VAL A 189 -2.68 -7.29 -9.20
C VAL A 189 -1.20 -7.45 -9.56
N LEU A 190 -0.75 -6.83 -10.65
CA LEU A 190 0.65 -6.86 -11.08
C LEU A 190 1.58 -6.17 -10.07
N ASN A 191 1.17 -5.02 -9.55
CA ASN A 191 1.91 -4.30 -8.50
C ASN A 191 2.04 -5.17 -7.24
N LYS A 192 0.95 -5.84 -6.84
CA LYS A 192 0.95 -6.74 -5.68
C LYS A 192 1.87 -7.96 -5.87
N MET A 193 1.80 -8.64 -7.01
CA MET A 193 2.70 -9.75 -7.32
C MET A 193 4.16 -9.31 -7.32
N THR A 194 4.43 -8.13 -7.89
CA THR A 194 5.77 -7.53 -7.95
C THR A 194 6.30 -7.22 -6.56
N PHE A 195 5.47 -6.61 -5.70
CA PHE A 195 5.81 -6.35 -4.30
C PHE A 195 6.19 -7.64 -3.57
N PHE A 196 5.47 -8.74 -3.77
CA PHE A 196 5.80 -10.03 -3.16
C PHE A 196 7.15 -10.58 -3.63
N HIS A 197 7.38 -10.57 -4.93
CA HIS A 197 8.65 -11.03 -5.48
C HIS A 197 9.83 -10.19 -4.99
N MET A 198 9.69 -8.87 -4.98
CA MET A 198 10.72 -7.95 -4.47
C MET A 198 10.97 -8.15 -2.98
N SER A 199 9.91 -8.36 -2.18
CA SER A 199 10.03 -8.64 -0.74
C SER A 199 10.78 -9.95 -0.48
N HIS A 200 10.47 -11.00 -1.25
CA HIS A 200 11.16 -12.29 -1.14
C HIS A 200 12.64 -12.18 -1.54
N ILE A 201 12.95 -11.46 -2.62
CA ILE A 201 14.33 -11.21 -3.04
C ILE A 201 15.07 -10.41 -1.96
N ARG A 202 14.45 -9.37 -1.41
CA ARG A 202 15.03 -8.55 -0.33
C ARG A 202 15.35 -9.39 0.89
N GLU A 203 14.44 -10.26 1.32
CA GLU A 203 14.70 -11.12 2.48
C GLU A 203 15.78 -12.16 2.20
N ALA A 204 15.76 -12.81 1.04
CA ALA A 204 16.77 -13.79 0.64
C ALA A 204 18.18 -13.17 0.50
N THR A 205 18.25 -11.86 0.23
CA THR A 205 19.51 -11.10 0.06
C THR A 205 19.93 -10.33 1.31
N LYS A 206 19.12 -10.30 2.37
CA LYS A 206 19.38 -9.55 3.60
C LYS A 206 20.69 -9.91 4.29
N GLY A 207 21.12 -11.18 4.20
CA GLY A 207 22.40 -11.65 4.73
C GLY A 207 23.60 -11.44 3.79
N LEU A 208 23.36 -11.01 2.55
CA LEU A 208 24.40 -10.76 1.54
C LEU A 208 24.80 -9.28 1.47
N ILE A 209 23.91 -8.37 1.89
CA ILE A 209 24.20 -6.95 1.96
C ILE A 209 25.04 -6.70 3.21
N ILE A 210 26.37 -6.61 3.03
CA ILE A 210 27.27 -6.05 4.03
C ILE A 210 26.81 -4.61 4.24
N GLN A 211 26.22 -4.30 5.41
CA GLN A 211 26.00 -2.91 5.77
C GLN A 211 27.36 -2.20 5.69
N PRO A 212 27.47 -1.07 4.95
CA PRO A 212 28.69 -0.29 4.99
C PRO A 212 29.01 -0.07 6.47
N PRO A 213 30.25 -0.36 6.93
CA PRO A 213 30.59 -0.24 8.34
C PRO A 213 30.14 1.15 8.77
N ALA A 214 29.23 1.19 9.76
CA ALA A 214 28.72 2.43 10.29
C ALA A 214 29.93 3.33 10.52
N GLN A 215 30.03 4.42 9.75
CA GLN A 215 31.07 5.40 9.99
C GLN A 215 30.88 5.80 11.45
N ASN A 216 31.81 5.36 12.31
CA ASN A 216 31.82 5.73 13.71
C ASN A 216 31.55 7.23 13.74
N PRO A 217 30.51 7.71 14.46
CA PRO A 217 30.32 9.14 14.61
C PRO A 217 31.58 9.65 15.29
N SER A 218 32.47 10.27 14.50
CA SER A 218 33.61 10.99 15.03
C SER A 218 33.03 11.99 16.02
N PRO A 219 33.40 11.95 17.32
CA PRO A 219 33.02 13.00 18.22
C PRO A 219 33.73 14.26 17.72
N SER A 220 33.01 15.12 17.03
CA SER A 220 33.39 16.50 16.77
C SER A 220 33.36 17.25 18.11
N ASN A 221 34.37 17.00 18.94
CA ASN A 221 34.79 17.89 20.01
C ASN A 221 35.34 19.17 19.38
N LEU A 222 34.44 20.08 19.00
CA LEU A 222 34.78 21.48 18.83
C LEU A 222 34.84 22.09 20.23
N ASN A 223 36.04 22.02 20.81
CA ASN A 223 36.45 22.79 21.98
C ASN A 223 36.39 24.29 21.61
N ALA A 224 35.29 24.96 21.96
CA ALA A 224 35.25 26.41 22.04
C ALA A 224 35.76 26.82 23.42
N ASN A 225 37.05 27.18 23.48
CA ASN A 225 37.64 27.86 24.62
C ASN A 225 37.46 29.38 24.44
N PRO A 226 36.80 30.07 25.39
CA PRO A 226 37.22 31.42 25.72
C PRO A 226 37.43 31.57 27.23
N ASN A 227 38.62 32.05 27.57
CA ASN A 227 39.01 32.61 28.85
C ASN A 227 37.89 33.40 29.56
N ALA A 228 37.63 33.04 30.81
CA ALA A 228 37.31 33.98 31.88
C ALA A 228 37.84 33.41 33.21
N GLY A 229 38.78 34.13 33.82
CA GLY A 229 39.49 33.72 35.04
C GLY A 229 38.75 34.05 36.35
N THR A 230 39.54 34.07 37.43
CA THR A 230 39.23 34.22 38.88
C THR A 230 38.94 32.86 39.56
N THR A 231 39.56 32.41 40.67
CA THR A 231 40.54 32.88 41.66
C THR A 231 40.95 31.67 42.53
N PRO A 232 42.06 31.68 43.30
CA PRO A 232 42.50 30.54 44.12
C PRO A 232 42.18 30.70 45.62
N ASN A 233 41.89 29.61 46.34
CA ASN A 233 42.40 29.37 47.71
C ASN A 233 42.22 27.91 48.21
N PRO A 234 43.06 27.42 49.16
CA PRO A 234 43.17 26.01 49.58
C PRO A 234 42.63 25.72 51.01
N ASN A 235 42.73 24.43 51.38
CA ASN A 235 42.68 23.81 52.73
C ASN A 235 41.34 23.59 53.45
N ALA A 236 41.02 22.30 53.66
CA ALA A 236 40.67 21.65 54.95
C ALA A 236 40.43 20.14 54.67
N ALA A 237 41.33 19.23 55.01
CA ALA A 237 41.48 18.54 56.30
C ALA A 237 40.30 17.62 56.67
N GLY A 238 40.56 16.30 56.71
CA GLY A 238 39.65 15.30 57.31
C GLY A 238 39.86 13.85 56.87
N THR A 239 40.78 13.13 57.52
CA THR A 239 40.83 11.65 57.66
C THR A 239 40.45 11.31 59.12
N PRO A 240 40.47 10.04 59.63
CA PRO A 240 40.14 8.69 59.12
C PRO A 240 39.25 7.87 60.13
N ASN A 241 38.82 6.63 59.80
CA ASN A 241 39.02 5.39 60.61
C ASN A 241 37.95 4.26 60.50
N HIS A 242 38.48 3.02 60.30
CA HIS A 242 38.10 1.69 60.88
C HIS A 242 36.84 0.92 60.37
N PRO A 243 36.73 -0.42 60.57
CA PRO A 243 37.66 -1.52 60.21
C PRO A 243 36.97 -2.81 59.65
N THR A 244 37.77 -3.76 59.15
CA THR A 244 37.44 -5.21 58.99
C THR A 244 37.39 -5.94 60.35
N PRO A 245 36.80 -7.16 60.48
CA PRO A 245 37.60 -8.42 60.44
C PRO A 245 36.76 -9.70 60.02
N PRO A 246 37.10 -10.98 60.36
CA PRO A 246 37.63 -11.97 59.40
C PRO A 246 37.04 -13.41 59.51
N SER A 247 37.63 -14.40 58.78
CA SER A 247 37.80 -15.86 59.06
C SER A 247 37.46 -16.78 57.88
N HIS A 248 38.45 -17.51 57.34
CA HIS A 248 38.77 -18.96 57.55
C HIS A 248 37.64 -19.88 57.01
N VAL A 249 37.86 -20.88 56.13
CA VAL A 249 38.65 -22.14 56.29
C VAL A 249 38.95 -22.79 54.88
N PRO A 250 39.51 -24.04 54.71
CA PRO A 250 40.62 -24.31 53.77
C PRO A 250 40.35 -25.35 52.64
N SER A 251 41.30 -25.49 51.69
CA SER A 251 41.42 -26.57 50.68
C SER A 251 41.74 -27.96 51.30
N PRO A 252 41.54 -29.12 50.61
CA PRO A 252 42.54 -29.67 49.65
C PRO A 252 41.95 -30.51 48.45
N ALA A 253 42.42 -30.38 47.19
CA ALA A 253 43.54 -31.07 46.51
C ALA A 253 43.03 -32.10 45.41
N PRO A 254 43.89 -32.82 44.65
CA PRO A 254 44.21 -32.44 43.26
C PRO A 254 44.08 -33.60 42.24
N THR A 255 43.86 -33.31 40.96
CA THR A 255 44.26 -34.24 39.89
C THR A 255 44.85 -33.52 38.70
N THR A 256 46.15 -33.68 38.59
CA THR A 256 46.98 -33.58 37.40
C THR A 256 46.29 -34.14 36.14
N SER A 257 46.19 -33.32 35.11
CA SER A 257 46.37 -33.82 33.74
C SER A 257 47.10 -32.76 32.92
N ARG A 258 48.35 -33.09 32.60
CA ARG A 258 49.19 -32.35 31.66
C ARG A 258 48.54 -32.46 30.28
N SER A 259 48.23 -31.32 29.68
CA SER A 259 48.11 -31.20 28.22
C SER A 259 48.93 -30.00 27.75
N PRO A 260 49.63 -30.13 26.62
CA PRO A 260 50.65 -29.19 26.20
C PRO A 260 50.02 -27.87 25.77
N VAL A 261 50.59 -26.79 26.29
CA VAL A 261 50.35 -25.41 25.88
C VAL A 261 50.72 -25.29 24.39
N PRO A 262 49.79 -24.93 23.48
CA PRO A 262 50.16 -24.53 22.13
C PRO A 262 50.91 -23.18 22.21
N PRO A 263 51.96 -22.97 21.40
CA PRO A 263 52.66 -21.69 21.39
C PRO A 263 51.70 -20.57 20.99
N ALA A 264 51.80 -19.46 21.71
CA ALA A 264 51.09 -18.21 21.43
C ALA A 264 51.45 -17.74 20.01
N GLN A 265 50.60 -18.06 19.04
CA GLN A 265 50.62 -17.43 17.74
C GLN A 265 50.04 -16.03 17.89
N THR A 266 50.92 -15.03 17.89
CA THR A 266 50.61 -13.65 17.54
C THR A 266 49.80 -13.63 16.26
N THR A 267 48.48 -13.57 16.41
CA THR A 267 47.55 -13.40 15.29
C THR A 267 47.68 -11.94 14.87
N GLN A 268 48.60 -11.68 13.94
CA GLN A 268 48.48 -10.52 13.08
C GLN A 268 47.12 -10.65 12.40
N GLN A 269 46.13 -9.91 12.90
CA GLN A 269 44.93 -9.59 12.16
C GLN A 269 45.37 -8.80 10.92
N GLN A 270 45.78 -9.51 9.88
CA GLN A 270 45.70 -8.99 8.53
C GLN A 270 44.23 -8.66 8.31
N GLN A 271 43.94 -7.37 8.30
CA GLN A 271 42.74 -6.78 7.74
C GLN A 271 42.63 -7.27 6.29
N GLN A 272 42.10 -8.47 6.09
CA GLN A 272 41.61 -8.85 4.77
C GLN A 272 40.51 -7.86 4.44
N PRO A 273 40.62 -7.12 3.32
CA PRO A 273 39.56 -6.21 2.91
C PRO A 273 38.26 -7.02 2.84
N PRO A 274 37.13 -6.46 3.30
CA PRO A 274 35.85 -7.15 3.29
C PRO A 274 35.60 -7.64 1.86
N SER A 275 35.70 -8.96 1.68
CA SER A 275 35.53 -9.59 0.38
C SER A 275 34.04 -9.48 0.04
N HIS A 276 33.72 -8.45 -0.76
CA HIS A 276 32.39 -8.25 -1.32
C HIS A 276 32.01 -9.50 -2.10
N ARG A 277 31.22 -10.39 -1.51
CA ARG A 277 30.61 -11.48 -2.26
C ARG A 277 29.56 -10.84 -3.19
N PRO A 278 29.74 -10.90 -4.53
CA PRO A 278 28.75 -10.37 -5.43
C PRO A 278 27.41 -11.09 -5.19
N LEU A 279 26.29 -10.37 -5.38
CA LEU A 279 24.97 -11.02 -5.38
C LEU A 279 25.01 -12.18 -6.40
N PRO A 280 24.47 -13.36 -6.05
CA PRO A 280 24.35 -14.45 -7.00
C PRO A 280 23.71 -13.96 -8.31
N GLU A 281 24.31 -14.32 -9.45
CA GLU A 281 23.92 -13.80 -10.77
C GLU A 281 22.43 -14.02 -11.10
N PHE A 282 21.79 -15.02 -10.50
CA PHE A 282 20.36 -15.29 -10.71
C PHE A 282 19.43 -14.23 -10.11
N TYR A 283 19.87 -13.40 -9.16
CA TYR A 283 19.00 -12.35 -8.59
C TYR A 283 18.82 -11.17 -9.52
N LEU A 284 19.86 -10.77 -10.26
CA LEU A 284 19.82 -9.57 -11.10
C LEU A 284 18.73 -9.66 -12.20
N PRO A 285 18.60 -10.76 -12.98
CA PRO A 285 17.50 -10.91 -13.93
C PRO A 285 16.12 -10.83 -13.28
N ASN A 286 15.96 -11.37 -12.07
CA ASN A 286 14.69 -11.33 -11.34
C ASN A 286 14.38 -9.91 -10.84
N ILE A 287 15.36 -9.19 -10.31
CA ILE A 287 15.23 -7.78 -9.91
C ILE A 287 14.74 -6.95 -11.10
N LEU A 288 15.36 -7.13 -12.26
CA LEU A 288 15.02 -6.37 -13.46
C LEU A 288 13.65 -6.73 -14.02
N LYS A 289 13.33 -8.01 -14.09
CA LYS A 289 12.01 -8.48 -14.53
C LYS A 289 10.91 -7.84 -13.69
N HIS A 290 11.02 -7.91 -12.36
CA HIS A 290 10.00 -7.41 -11.46
C HIS A 290 9.99 -5.88 -11.38
N SER A 291 11.13 -5.21 -11.49
CA SER A 291 11.18 -3.75 -11.61
C SER A 291 10.48 -3.26 -12.89
N GLY A 292 10.66 -3.97 -14.01
CA GLY A 292 9.93 -3.69 -15.25
C GLY A 292 8.42 -3.89 -15.10
N GLN A 293 7.99 -4.96 -14.43
CA GLN A 293 6.58 -5.21 -14.12
C GLN A 293 5.98 -4.12 -13.22
N TYR A 294 6.74 -3.62 -12.24
CA TYR A 294 6.32 -2.48 -11.42
C TYR A 294 6.05 -1.25 -12.29
N ILE A 295 7.00 -0.87 -13.15
CA ILE A 295 6.85 0.29 -14.05
C ILE A 295 5.64 0.11 -14.97
N GLN A 296 5.46 -1.08 -15.55
CA GLN A 296 4.30 -1.42 -16.37
C GLN A 296 2.98 -1.24 -15.59
N SER A 297 2.93 -1.66 -14.33
CA SER A 297 1.76 -1.46 -13.48
C SER A 297 1.45 0.02 -13.26
N GLN A 298 2.46 0.87 -13.03
CA GLN A 298 2.27 2.31 -12.83
C GLN A 298 1.71 2.98 -14.10
N LEU A 299 2.23 2.62 -15.27
CA LEU A 299 1.71 3.11 -16.56
C LEU A 299 0.26 2.67 -16.79
N ALA A 300 -0.08 1.44 -16.42
CA ALA A 300 -1.44 0.92 -16.53
C ALA A 300 -2.41 1.63 -15.56
N ILE A 301 -1.98 1.97 -14.33
CA ILE A 301 -2.76 2.79 -13.38
C ILE A 301 -3.05 4.17 -14.00
N ALA A 302 -2.02 4.84 -14.53
CA ALA A 302 -2.21 6.15 -15.16
C ALA A 302 -3.16 6.08 -16.37
N ASN A 303 -3.03 5.06 -17.21
CA ASN A 303 -3.95 4.82 -18.33
C ASN A 303 -5.39 4.58 -17.86
N ALA A 304 -5.59 3.75 -16.84
CA ALA A 304 -6.90 3.50 -16.28
C ALA A 304 -7.57 4.79 -15.76
N HIS A 305 -6.83 5.64 -15.05
CA HIS A 305 -7.33 6.94 -14.57
C HIS A 305 -7.68 7.89 -15.72
N ALA A 306 -6.93 7.87 -16.83
CA ALA A 306 -7.29 8.63 -18.02
C ALA A 306 -8.63 8.16 -18.64
N LEU A 307 -8.90 6.85 -18.61
CA LEU A 307 -10.19 6.28 -19.04
C LEU A 307 -11.33 6.58 -18.05
N LEU A 308 -11.03 6.65 -16.76
CA LEU A 308 -11.96 6.86 -15.64
C LEU A 308 -11.97 8.32 -15.16
N ASN A 309 -11.67 9.27 -16.03
CA ASN A 309 -11.63 10.68 -15.65
C ASN A 309 -13.01 11.19 -15.20
N ALA A 310 -13.02 12.26 -14.39
CA ALA A 310 -14.24 12.77 -13.76
C ALA A 310 -15.34 13.13 -14.78
N SER A 311 -14.99 13.72 -15.92
CA SER A 311 -15.96 14.06 -16.98
C SER A 311 -16.63 12.81 -17.56
N PHE A 312 -15.83 11.78 -17.87
CA PHE A 312 -16.35 10.50 -18.35
C PHE A 312 -17.24 9.82 -17.31
N MET A 313 -16.78 9.77 -16.06
CA MET A 313 -17.53 9.20 -14.93
C MET A 313 -18.85 9.92 -14.70
N HIS A 314 -18.86 11.25 -14.71
CA HIS A 314 -20.07 12.05 -14.56
C HIS A 314 -21.09 11.77 -15.68
N ALA A 315 -20.63 11.65 -16.93
CA ALA A 315 -21.49 11.45 -18.09
C ALA A 315 -22.09 10.04 -18.17
N HIS A 316 -21.32 9.00 -17.82
CA HIS A 316 -21.72 7.61 -18.04
C HIS A 316 -22.09 6.85 -16.75
N PHE A 317 -21.60 7.32 -15.61
CA PHE A 317 -21.76 6.71 -14.29
C PHE A 317 -22.05 7.77 -13.22
N PRO A 318 -23.06 8.63 -13.40
CA PRO A 318 -23.32 9.77 -12.52
C PRO A 318 -23.52 9.38 -11.04
N ARG A 319 -24.12 8.21 -10.76
CA ARG A 319 -24.29 7.76 -9.37
C ARG A 319 -22.95 7.38 -8.77
N THR A 320 -22.17 6.55 -9.46
CA THR A 320 -20.82 6.16 -9.03
C THR A 320 -19.91 7.38 -8.88
N HIS A 321 -20.01 8.35 -9.80
CA HIS A 321 -19.30 9.62 -9.74
C HIS A 321 -19.70 10.45 -8.50
N SER A 322 -21.00 10.52 -8.18
CA SER A 322 -21.47 11.19 -6.97
C SER A 322 -20.86 10.58 -5.71
N ILE A 323 -20.75 9.24 -5.65
CA ILE A 323 -20.05 8.55 -4.55
C ILE A 323 -18.56 8.94 -4.51
N CYS A 324 -17.87 8.99 -5.67
CA CYS A 324 -16.48 9.46 -5.74
C CYS A 324 -16.28 10.84 -5.12
N MET A 325 -17.23 11.76 -5.34
CA MET A 325 -17.12 13.16 -4.91
C MET A 325 -17.52 13.37 -3.46
N ASN A 326 -18.41 12.51 -2.94
CA ASN A 326 -18.95 12.63 -1.58
C ASN A 326 -18.23 11.73 -0.57
N THR A 327 -17.41 10.78 -1.03
CA THR A 327 -16.65 9.90 -0.13
C THR A 327 -15.49 10.66 0.51
N THR A 328 -15.48 10.70 1.84
CA THR A 328 -14.35 11.26 2.61
C THR A 328 -13.22 10.26 2.81
N LEU A 329 -13.32 9.07 2.20
CA LEU A 329 -12.38 7.96 2.41
C LEU A 329 -11.12 8.08 1.55
N GLY A 330 -11.14 8.90 0.50
CA GLY A 330 -9.97 9.17 -0.33
C GLY A 330 -9.49 10.61 -0.16
N ALA A 331 -8.18 10.79 -0.04
CA ALA A 331 -7.46 12.07 0.04
C ALA A 331 -7.37 12.76 1.42
N LEU A 332 -7.35 12.01 2.53
CA LEU A 332 -6.99 12.54 3.85
C LEU A 332 -5.87 11.71 4.50
N GLU A 333 -4.68 11.82 3.92
CA GLU A 333 -3.39 11.95 4.64
C GLU A 333 -2.26 12.01 3.60
N GLU A 334 -1.95 13.21 3.11
CA GLU A 334 -0.57 13.52 2.71
C GLU A 334 0.29 13.39 3.97
N ALA A 335 0.72 12.16 4.26
CA ALA A 335 1.67 11.89 5.33
C ALA A 335 2.98 12.62 5.01
N THR A 336 3.13 13.77 5.66
CA THR A 336 4.39 14.46 5.89
C THR A 336 5.31 13.52 6.67
N GLY A 337 6.06 12.65 5.99
CA GLY A 337 7.03 11.80 6.68
C GLY A 337 7.54 10.59 5.90
N ASP A 338 8.70 10.78 5.27
CA ASP A 338 9.77 9.79 5.07
C ASP A 338 9.43 8.43 4.41
N ALA A 339 9.59 8.39 3.08
CA ALA A 339 10.22 7.38 2.21
C ALA A 339 10.19 5.87 2.55
N GLY A 340 9.29 5.38 3.39
CA GLY A 340 8.81 4.01 3.31
C GLY A 340 7.71 3.94 2.25
N PHE A 341 7.53 2.79 1.60
CA PHE A 341 6.16 2.33 1.39
C PHE A 341 5.53 2.24 2.78
N VAL A 342 5.15 3.38 3.36
CA VAL A 342 4.14 3.44 4.40
C VAL A 342 3.03 2.65 3.74
N ARG A 343 2.74 1.48 4.32
CA ARG A 343 1.47 0.83 4.08
C ARG A 343 0.48 1.93 4.39
N LEU A 344 0.10 2.74 3.38
CA LEU A 344 -1.19 3.40 3.29
C LEU A 344 -2.07 2.24 3.68
N SER A 345 -2.41 2.25 4.96
CA SER A 345 -3.02 1.15 5.66
C SER A 345 -4.14 0.71 4.71
N ASP A 346 -4.40 -0.56 4.43
CA ASP A 346 -4.96 -1.49 5.41
C ASP A 346 -5.80 -0.80 6.50
N ASP A 347 -6.32 0.39 6.19
CA ASP A 347 -7.24 1.27 6.89
C ASP A 347 -8.44 0.49 7.38
N GLY A 348 -8.62 -0.71 6.83
CA GLY A 348 -9.57 -1.67 7.31
C GLY A 348 -10.97 -1.21 7.01
N MET A 349 -11.11 -0.13 6.23
CA MET A 349 -12.38 0.36 5.77
C MET A 349 -12.94 -0.70 4.83
N GLU A 350 -13.85 -1.46 5.40
CA GLU A 350 -14.51 -2.53 4.69
C GLU A 350 -15.39 -1.94 3.62
N VAL A 351 -15.33 -2.56 2.45
CA VAL A 351 -16.33 -2.34 1.43
C VAL A 351 -17.41 -3.38 1.59
N ASP A 352 -18.62 -2.91 1.85
CA ASP A 352 -19.82 -3.72 1.76
C ASP A 352 -20.13 -3.98 0.29
N LEU A 353 -19.70 -5.14 -0.20
CA LEU A 353 -19.88 -5.48 -1.60
C LEU A 353 -21.37 -5.57 -1.95
N ASP A 354 -22.25 -5.94 -1.02
CA ASP A 354 -23.68 -6.04 -1.29
C ASP A 354 -24.32 -4.64 -1.34
N ALA A 355 -23.84 -3.68 -0.54
CA ALA A 355 -24.22 -2.27 -0.69
C ALA A 355 -23.68 -1.67 -2.00
N CYS A 356 -22.46 -2.00 -2.43
CA CYS A 356 -21.92 -1.57 -3.73
C CYS A 356 -22.80 -2.02 -4.91
N VAL A 357 -23.41 -3.21 -4.83
CA VAL A 357 -24.37 -3.71 -5.84
C VAL A 357 -25.68 -2.94 -5.82
N ARG A 358 -25.99 -2.16 -4.80
CA ARG A 358 -27.17 -1.28 -4.81
C ARG A 358 -26.81 0.17 -5.17
N GLY A 359 -25.53 0.43 -5.45
CA GLY A 359 -25.00 1.79 -5.58
C GLY A 359 -25.04 2.56 -4.26
N GLU A 360 -25.03 1.85 -3.13
CA GLU A 360 -25.06 2.40 -1.76
C GLU A 360 -23.73 2.19 -1.02
N GLY A 361 -22.78 1.49 -1.66
CA GLY A 361 -21.52 1.14 -1.05
C GLY A 361 -20.59 2.34 -0.94
N LEU A 362 -19.84 2.39 0.17
CA LEU A 362 -18.80 3.37 0.41
C LEU A 362 -17.43 2.77 0.07
N TRP A 363 -16.64 3.51 -0.68
CA TRP A 363 -15.27 3.14 -1.03
C TRP A 363 -14.42 4.40 -1.29
N ALA A 364 -13.11 4.27 -1.23
CA ALA A 364 -12.17 5.38 -1.43
C ALA A 364 -11.87 5.63 -2.91
N TRP A 365 -11.73 6.90 -3.27
CA TRP A 365 -11.31 7.38 -4.59
C TRP A 365 -10.42 8.63 -4.47
N PRO A 366 -9.36 8.79 -5.29
CA PRO A 366 -8.86 7.88 -6.32
C PRO A 366 -8.15 6.67 -5.71
N ILE A 367 -8.16 5.56 -6.45
CA ILE A 367 -7.43 4.34 -6.07
C ILE A 367 -6.04 4.41 -6.70
N LEU A 368 -5.05 4.76 -5.88
CA LEU A 368 -3.69 5.03 -6.34
C LEU A 368 -2.69 3.89 -6.08
N SER A 369 -3.02 2.95 -5.19
CA SER A 369 -2.07 1.91 -4.76
C SER A 369 -2.74 0.56 -4.50
N GLY A 370 -1.92 -0.50 -4.42
CA GLY A 370 -2.37 -1.87 -4.17
C GLY A 370 -3.08 -2.09 -2.82
N ALA A 371 -2.98 -1.13 -1.89
CA ALA A 371 -3.73 -1.13 -0.63
C ALA A 371 -5.23 -0.89 -0.83
N GLY A 372 -5.64 -0.29 -1.96
CA GLY A 372 -7.03 0.00 -2.28
C GLY A 372 -7.81 -1.15 -2.94
N MET A 373 -7.38 -2.42 -2.82
CA MET A 373 -8.02 -3.53 -3.54
C MET A 373 -9.51 -3.70 -3.16
N ALA A 374 -9.86 -3.66 -1.88
CA ALA A 374 -11.26 -3.72 -1.45
C ALA A 374 -12.08 -2.54 -2.02
N HIS A 375 -11.52 -1.33 -1.97
CA HIS A 375 -12.10 -0.12 -2.57
C HIS A 375 -12.26 -0.21 -4.07
N LEU A 376 -11.29 -0.78 -4.78
CA LEU A 376 -11.39 -1.06 -6.21
C LEU A 376 -12.50 -2.04 -6.54
N VAL A 377 -12.64 -3.09 -5.74
CA VAL A 377 -13.76 -4.02 -5.89
C VAL A 377 -15.08 -3.28 -5.69
N GLY A 378 -15.21 -2.46 -4.64
CA GLY A 378 -16.41 -1.66 -4.38
C GLY A 378 -16.75 -0.70 -5.52
N PHE A 379 -15.76 0.02 -6.00
CA PHE A 379 -15.84 0.89 -7.16
C PHE A 379 -16.29 0.12 -8.41
N GLY A 380 -15.62 -0.98 -8.71
CA GLY A 380 -15.91 -1.82 -9.87
C GLY A 380 -17.31 -2.42 -9.82
N ARG A 381 -17.79 -2.83 -8.64
CA ARG A 381 -19.17 -3.32 -8.48
C ARG A 381 -20.19 -2.21 -8.65
N SER A 382 -19.91 -1.00 -8.16
CA SER A 382 -20.79 0.16 -8.34
C SER A 382 -20.91 0.54 -9.83
N LEU A 383 -19.78 0.57 -10.55
CA LEU A 383 -19.74 0.75 -12.01
C LEU A 383 -20.52 -0.33 -12.75
N LEU A 384 -20.27 -1.59 -12.44
CA LEU A 384 -20.91 -2.73 -13.10
C LEU A 384 -22.43 -2.75 -12.88
N TRP A 385 -22.84 -2.42 -11.66
CA TRP A 385 -24.25 -2.32 -11.33
C TRP A 385 -24.93 -1.17 -12.08
N GLU A 386 -24.35 0.03 -12.07
CA GLU A 386 -24.92 1.19 -12.77
C GLU A 386 -24.97 0.97 -14.28
N TYR A 387 -23.94 0.35 -14.85
CA TYR A 387 -23.95 -0.12 -16.25
C TYR A 387 -25.11 -1.10 -16.48
N GLY A 388 -25.24 -2.09 -15.61
CA GLY A 388 -26.28 -3.11 -15.69
C GLY A 388 -27.69 -2.55 -15.63
N LEU A 389 -27.95 -1.66 -14.67
CA LEU A 389 -29.24 -1.02 -14.48
C LEU A 389 -29.68 -0.26 -15.74
N THR A 390 -28.74 0.43 -16.38
CA THR A 390 -29.02 1.29 -17.52
C THR A 390 -29.04 0.56 -18.87
N ARG A 391 -28.41 -0.61 -18.99
CA ARG A 391 -28.24 -1.35 -20.27
C ARG A 391 -28.85 -2.76 -20.31
N GLY A 392 -29.50 -3.24 -19.24
CA GLY A 392 -30.09 -4.57 -19.26
C GLY A 392 -30.56 -5.13 -17.91
N GLY A 393 -30.91 -4.30 -16.94
CA GLY A 393 -31.50 -4.75 -15.68
C GLY A 393 -30.71 -5.81 -14.90
N TYR A 394 -29.38 -5.88 -15.05
CA TYR A 394 -28.55 -6.85 -14.31
C TYR A 394 -28.61 -6.60 -12.80
N ARG A 395 -28.93 -7.65 -12.02
CA ARG A 395 -29.06 -7.62 -10.55
C ARG A 395 -28.09 -8.58 -9.84
N GLY A 396 -26.96 -8.88 -10.45
CA GLY A 396 -25.99 -9.80 -9.84
C GLY A 396 -26.52 -11.24 -9.83
N ALA A 397 -26.53 -11.88 -8.66
CA ALA A 397 -26.87 -13.30 -8.52
C ALA A 397 -28.35 -13.60 -8.82
N GLU A 398 -29.21 -12.59 -8.71
CA GLU A 398 -30.64 -12.66 -9.04
C GLU A 398 -30.89 -12.69 -10.56
N GLY A 399 -29.86 -12.44 -11.38
CA GLY A 399 -29.95 -12.48 -12.84
C GLY A 399 -30.34 -11.14 -13.47
N MET A 400 -31.03 -11.19 -14.62
CA MET A 400 -31.61 -9.99 -15.26
C MET A 400 -33.04 -9.78 -14.78
N ASN A 401 -33.43 -8.52 -14.63
CA ASN A 401 -34.85 -8.19 -14.62
C ASN A 401 -35.43 -8.49 -16.02
N MET A 402 -36.33 -9.49 -16.11
CA MET A 402 -36.93 -9.92 -17.38
C MET A 402 -37.91 -8.90 -17.96
N ASP A 403 -38.29 -7.89 -17.17
CA ASP A 403 -39.24 -6.84 -17.55
C ASP A 403 -38.62 -5.70 -18.39
N TYR A 404 -37.36 -5.84 -18.85
CA TYR A 404 -36.60 -4.82 -19.60
C TYR A 404 -36.24 -5.21 -21.03
#